data_AF-A0A9E4SW74-F1
#
_entry.id   AF-A0A9E4SW74-F1
#
_cell.length_a   1.000
_cell.length_b   1.000
_cell.length_c   1.000
_cell.angle_alpha   90.00
_cell.angle_beta   90.00
_cell.angle_gamma   90.00
#
_symmetry.space_group_name_H-M   'P 1'
#
loop_
_entity.id
_entity.type
_entity.pdbx_description
1 polymer ?
#
loop_
_entity_poly.entity_id
_entity_poly.type
_entity_poly.pdbx_seq_one_letter_code
_entity_poly.pdbx_strand_id
1 'polypeptide(L)' 'MDTRYTAVIQKNGKWWIGWVEEIPGVNSQGATREELMENLRSALEEALEMNRADALAGMTGDR' A
#
# COMPACT_ATOMS: atom_id res chain seq x y z
N MET A 1 -0.92 11.34 14.87
CA MET A 1 0.10 11.75 13.88
C MET A 1 -0.50 11.52 12.51
N ASP A 2 -0.49 12.53 11.66
CA ASP A 2 -0.95 12.37 10.28
C ASP A 2 0.24 11.88 9.45
N THR A 3 0.30 10.56 9.21
CA THR A 3 1.37 9.97 8.42
C THR A 3 1.01 10.13 6.96
N ARG A 4 1.85 10.88 6.22
CA ARG A 4 1.69 11.09 4.79
C ARG A 4 2.56 10.09 4.03
N TYR A 5 2.01 9.55 2.95
CA TYR A 5 2.65 8.61 2.05
C TYR A 5 2.62 9.14 0.62
N THR A 6 3.62 8.75 -0.16
CA THR A 6 3.84 9.25 -1.52
C THR A 6 3.53 8.15 -2.51
N ALA A 7 2.48 8.34 -3.31
CA ALA A 7 2.16 7.45 -4.42
C ALA A 7 2.89 7.90 -5.69
N VAL A 8 3.75 7.04 -6.23
CA VAL A 8 4.30 7.21 -7.58
C VAL A 8 3.31 6.58 -8.55
N ILE A 9 2.92 7.33 -9.58
CA ILE A 9 1.88 6.95 -10.53
C ILE A 9 2.41 7.07 -11.95
N GLN A 10 2.19 6.04 -12.75
CA GLN A 10 2.54 6.00 -14.16
C GLN A 10 1.37 5.47 -14.99
N LYS A 11 1.14 6.07 -16.16
CA LYS A 11 0.22 5.52 -17.16
C LYS A 11 0.99 4.59 -18.11
N ASN A 12 0.60 3.32 -18.17
CA ASN A 12 1.17 2.33 -19.07
C ASN A 12 0.08 1.76 -20.00
N GLY A 13 0.03 2.28 -21.22
CA GLY A 13 -0.99 1.94 -22.20
C GLY A 13 -2.40 2.29 -21.71
N LYS A 14 -3.24 1.26 -21.53
CA LYS A 14 -4.63 1.39 -21.05
C LYS A 14 -4.75 1.42 -19.53
N TRP A 15 -3.66 1.14 -18.82
CA TRP A 15 -3.67 0.98 -17.37
C TRP A 15 -2.90 2.10 -16.68
N TRP A 16 -3.32 2.42 -15.47
CA TRP A 16 -2.55 3.17 -14.49
C TRP A 16 -1.90 2.18 -13.54
N ILE A 17 -0.61 2.36 -13.28
CA ILE A 17 0.17 1.56 -12.34
C ILE A 17 0.79 2.51 -11.31
N GLY A 18 0.97 2.03 -10.07
CA GLY A 18 1.60 2.84 -9.04
C GLY A 18 2.03 2.05 -7.82
N TRP A 19 2.81 2.70 -6.98
CA TRP A 19 3.33 2.15 -5.74
C TRP A 19 3.56 3.25 -4.70
N VAL A 20 3.61 2.87 -3.43
CA VAL A 20 3.95 3.76 -2.32
C VAL A 20 5.46 3.76 -2.15
N GLU A 21 6.09 4.93 -2.22
CA GLU A 21 7.56 5.08 -2.18
C GLU A 21 8.14 4.57 -0.84
N GLU A 22 7.42 4.82 0.25
CA GLU A 22 7.88 4.50 1.60
C GLU A 22 7.68 3.03 2.00
N ILE A 23 6.83 2.27 1.28
CA ILE A 23 6.50 0.88 1.65
C ILE A 23 6.71 -0.05 0.45
N PRO A 24 7.86 -0.74 0.39
CA PRO A 24 8.10 -1.77 -0.62
C PRO A 24 7.01 -2.84 -0.59
N GLY A 25 6.52 -3.23 -1.78
CA GLY A 25 5.46 -4.21 -1.92
C GLY A 25 4.05 -3.63 -1.94
N VAL A 26 3.83 -2.38 -1.50
CA VAL A 26 2.54 -1.70 -1.69
C VAL A 26 2.48 -1.10 -3.09
N ASN A 27 1.88 -1.86 -4.00
CA ASN A 27 1.71 -1.50 -5.40
C ASN A 27 0.33 -1.95 -5.90
N SER A 28 -0.18 -1.28 -6.93
CA SER A 28 -1.43 -1.68 -7.57
C SER A 28 -1.54 -1.12 -8.98
N GLN A 29 -2.66 -1.46 -9.64
CA GLN A 29 -3.04 -0.96 -10.95
C GLN A 29 -4.54 -0.63 -11.00
N GLY A 30 -4.95 0.21 -11.94
CA GLY A 30 -6.35 0.56 -12.20
C GLY A 30 -6.58 0.97 -13.66
N ALA A 31 -7.79 0.81 -14.17
CA ALA A 31 -8.15 1.30 -15.50
C ALA A 31 -8.24 2.83 -15.53
N THR A 32 -8.52 3.46 -14.38
CA THR A 32 -8.46 4.92 -14.18
C THR A 32 -7.45 5.30 -13.09
N ARG A 33 -7.10 6.59 -13.03
CA ARG A 33 -6.19 7.09 -11.99
C ARG A 33 -6.86 7.03 -10.62
N GLU A 34 -8.17 7.28 -10.57
CA GLU A 34 -8.99 7.23 -9.38
C GLU A 34 -9.04 5.81 -8.82
N GLU A 35 -9.29 4.81 -9.67
CA GLU A 35 -9.29 3.40 -9.29
C GLU A 35 -7.91 2.97 -8.75
N LEU A 36 -6.82 3.37 -9.43
CA LEU A 36 -5.47 3.13 -8.91
C LEU A 36 -5.29 3.72 -7.51
N MET A 37 -5.77 4.94 -7.28
CA MET A 37 -5.64 5.61 -5.97
C MET A 37 -6.45 4.91 -4.87
N GLU A 38 -7.65 4.43 -5.18
CA GLU A 38 -8.46 3.63 -4.25
C GLU A 38 -7.75 2.31 -3.93
N ASN A 39 -7.27 1.59 -4.94
CA ASN A 39 -6.57 0.33 -4.75
C ASN A 39 -5.27 0.50 -3.95
N LEU A 40 -4.50 1.58 -4.18
CA LEU A 40 -3.30 1.88 -3.40
C LEU A 40 -3.61 2.21 -1.94
N ARG A 41 -4.75 2.86 -1.65
CA ARG A 41 -5.17 3.12 -0.27
C ARG A 41 -5.50 1.82 0.46
N SER A 42 -6.26 0.93 -0.16
CA SER A 42 -6.58 -0.37 0.42
C SER A 42 -5.32 -1.20 0.67
N ALA A 43 -4.43 -1.31 -0.33
CA ALA A 43 -3.17 -2.05 -0.18
C ALA A 43 -2.26 -1.47 0.92
N LEU A 44 -2.23 -0.14 1.06
CA LEU A 44 -1.50 0.54 2.13
C LEU A 44 -2.10 0.23 3.52
N GLU A 45 -3.42 0.29 3.65
CA GLU A 45 -4.11 -0.04 4.91
C GLU A 45 -3.84 -1.48 5.34
N GLU A 46 -3.94 -2.44 4.41
CA GLU A 46 -3.63 -3.85 4.64
C GLU A 46 -2.18 -4.05 5.08
N ALA A 47 -1.21 -3.43 4.39
CA ALA A 47 0.20 -3.55 4.73
C ALA A 47 0.54 -2.97 6.12
N LEU A 48 -0.12 -1.88 6.52
CA LEU A 48 0.03 -1.29 7.85
C LEU A 48 -0.63 -2.15 8.92
N GLU A 49 -1.76 -2.78 8.63
CA GLU A 49 -2.40 -3.70 9.56
C GLU A 49 -1.57 -4.97 9.78
N MET A 50 -1.06 -5.59 8.71
CA MET A 50 -0.16 -6.74 8.81
C MET A 50 1.10 -6.40 9.62
N ASN A 51 1.74 -5.26 9.36
CA ASN A 51 2.89 -4.82 10.16
C ASN A 51 2.56 -4.68 11.65
N ARG A 52 1.39 -4.15 11.99
CA ARG A 52 0.95 -4.06 13.40
C ARG A 52 0.71 -5.43 14.00
N ALA A 53 0.03 -6.32 13.28
CA ALA A 53 -0.25 -7.68 13.74
C ALA A 53 1.04 -8.48 13.98
N ASP A 54 1.99 -8.43 13.05
CA ASP A 54 3.28 -9.11 13.15
C ASP A 54 4.12 -8.56 14.31
N ALA A 55 4.14 -7.24 14.50
CA ALA A 55 4.82 -6.61 15.63
C ALA A 55 4.24 -7.08 16.97
N LEU A 56 2.91 -7.19 17.08
CA LEU A 56 2.23 -7.70 18.27
C LEU A 56 2.54 -9.18 18.50
N ALA A 57 2.45 -10.02 17.48
CA ALA A 57 2.76 -11.45 17.57
C ALA A 57 4.22 -11.71 17.99
N GLY A 58 5.15 -10.92 17.46
CA GLY A 58 6.57 -10.97 17.83
C GLY A 58 6.84 -10.60 19.29
N MET A 59 5.97 -9.78 19.91
CA MET A 59 6.06 -9.40 21.32
C MET A 59 5.46 -10.47 22.25
N THR A 60 4.48 -11.25 21.79
CA THR A 60 3.81 -12.28 22.61
C THR A 60 4.52 -13.63 22.63
N GLY A 61 5.60 -13.80 21.86
CA GLY A 61 6.51 -14.94 21.98
C GLY A 61 5.92 -16.30 21.61
N ASP A 62 4.78 -16.33 20.92
CA ASP A 62 4.17 -17.58 20.46
C ASP A 62 4.70 -17.89 19.06
N ARG A 63 5.60 -18.87 18.98
CA ARG A 63 6.11 -19.49 17.75
C ARG A 63 5.83 -20.99 17.80
#